data_AF-A0A7C1EJ95-F1
#
_entry.id   AF-A0A7C1EJ95-F1
#
_cell.length_a   1.000
_cell.length_b   1.000
_cell.length_c   1.000
_cell.angle_alpha   90.00
_cell.angle_beta   90.00
_cell.angle_gamma   90.00
#
_symmetry.space_group_name_H-M   'P 1'
#
loop_
_entity.id
_entity.type
_entity.pdbx_description
1 polymer ?
#
loop_
_entity_poly.entity_id
_entity_poly.type
_entity_poly.pdbx_seq_one_letter_code
_entity_poly.pdbx_strand_id
1 'polypeptide(L)'
;MRRDYRKMTLFALALPLIVVAVVWYWFFFDPEDTGPGQGGQSFTIGGQFVIVDNGYDSDRVTYVVVRNWPISSSPDDRLKDQRFVYLGVDKPKVKLPGGGYDTVEGTPCLYFFDGDDLTVFPISMREDDFMHFQPRQMTSYAEVLAFFRQYEVSAP
;
A
#
# COMPACT_ATOMS: atom_id res chain seq x y z
N MET A 1 -55.38 28.54 15.57
CA MET A 1 -55.11 27.20 15.00
C MET A 1 -54.31 27.32 13.68
N ARG A 2 -53.08 27.89 13.71
CA ARG A 2 -52.23 28.08 12.50
C ARG A 2 -50.71 28.12 12.78
N ARG A 3 -50.27 27.85 14.01
CA ARG A 3 -48.88 28.09 14.46
C ARG A 3 -48.01 26.81 14.51
N ASP A 4 -48.63 25.63 14.58
CA ASP A 4 -47.89 24.36 14.77
C ASP A 4 -47.52 23.66 13.45
N TYR A 5 -48.28 23.87 12.37
CA TYR A 5 -47.98 23.28 11.06
C TYR A 5 -46.66 23.81 10.47
N ARG A 6 -46.33 25.09 10.64
CA ARG A 6 -45.07 25.67 10.11
C ARG A 6 -43.82 25.00 10.68
N LYS A 7 -43.85 24.61 11.97
CA LYS A 7 -42.74 23.89 12.61
C LYS A 7 -42.66 22.44 12.12
N MET A 8 -43.79 21.75 11.98
CA MET A 8 -43.81 20.39 11.43
C MET A 8 -43.34 20.34 9.97
N THR A 9 -43.67 21.34 9.13
CA THR A 9 -43.20 21.39 7.75
C THR A 9 -41.70 21.68 7.65
N LEU A 10 -41.16 22.55 8.51
CA LEU A 10 -39.71 22.81 8.60
C LEU A 10 -38.94 21.57 9.05
N PHE A 11 -39.45 20.83 10.03
CA PHE A 11 -38.84 19.56 10.47
C PHE A 11 -38.91 18.48 9.39
N ALA A 12 -40.03 18.34 8.68
CA ALA A 12 -40.20 17.36 7.63
C ALA A 12 -39.32 17.61 6.38
N LEU A 13 -38.93 18.87 6.13
CA LEU A 13 -38.02 19.24 5.03
C LEU A 13 -36.55 19.23 5.47
N ALA A 14 -36.25 19.56 6.72
CA ALA A 14 -34.89 19.54 7.24
C ALA A 14 -34.36 18.11 7.44
N LEU A 15 -35.21 17.17 7.86
CA LEU A 15 -34.81 15.78 8.09
C LEU A 15 -34.19 15.10 6.85
N PRO A 16 -34.83 15.13 5.65
CA PRO A 16 -34.24 14.53 4.46
C PRO A 16 -32.96 15.27 4.01
N LEU A 17 -32.86 16.59 4.22
CA LEU A 17 -31.62 17.32 3.92
C LEU A 17 -30.47 16.93 4.85
N ILE A 18 -30.76 16.69 6.14
CA ILE A 18 -29.77 16.18 7.10
C ILE A 18 -29.38 14.75 6.73
N VAL A 19 -30.34 13.89 6.38
CA VAL A 19 -30.05 12.51 5.94
C VAL A 19 -29.20 12.53 4.66
N VAL A 20 -29.53 13.37 3.69
CA VAL A 20 -28.71 13.53 2.48
C VAL A 20 -27.33 14.05 2.83
N ALA A 21 -27.19 15.08 3.67
CA ALA A 21 -25.88 15.61 4.08
C ALA A 21 -25.04 14.58 4.84
N VAL A 22 -25.66 13.77 5.70
CA VAL A 22 -25.00 12.66 6.40
C VAL A 22 -24.56 11.59 5.41
N VAL A 23 -25.44 11.13 4.53
CA VAL A 23 -25.10 10.15 3.48
C VAL A 23 -24.00 10.68 2.57
N TRP A 24 -24.07 11.95 2.16
CA TRP A 24 -23.03 12.60 1.36
C TRP A 24 -21.71 12.68 2.11
N TYR A 25 -21.73 13.00 3.41
CA TYR A 25 -20.54 12.97 4.27
C TYR A 25 -19.95 11.56 4.35
N TRP A 26 -20.76 10.52 4.60
CA TRP A 26 -20.27 9.13 4.61
C TRP A 26 -19.76 8.63 3.25
N PHE A 27 -20.31 9.11 2.13
CA PHE A 27 -19.90 8.66 0.79
C PHE A 27 -18.71 9.44 0.20
N PHE A 28 -18.51 10.70 0.60
CA PHE A 28 -17.50 11.59 0.00
C PHE A 28 -16.44 12.08 0.99
N PHE A 29 -16.73 12.01 2.28
CA PHE A 29 -15.85 12.37 3.38
C PHE A 29 -15.81 11.21 4.36
N ASP A 30 -15.49 10.01 3.87
CA ASP A 30 -15.07 8.96 4.78
C ASP A 30 -13.70 9.34 5.32
N PRO A 31 -13.53 9.61 6.63
CA PRO A 31 -12.21 9.78 7.20
C PRO A 31 -11.45 8.45 7.24
N GLU A 32 -12.08 7.31 6.91
CA GLU A 32 -11.45 5.99 6.91
C GLU A 32 -10.31 5.83 5.90
N ASP A 33 -10.18 6.71 4.90
CA ASP A 33 -9.04 6.72 3.98
C ASP A 33 -7.71 7.20 4.63
N THR A 34 -7.71 7.44 5.94
CA THR A 34 -6.47 7.74 6.72
C THR A 34 -6.03 6.61 7.64
N GLY A 35 -6.59 5.41 7.49
CA GLY A 35 -6.19 4.22 8.25
C GLY A 35 -4.96 3.49 7.67
N PRO A 36 -4.49 2.43 8.36
CA PRO A 36 -3.49 1.53 7.80
C PRO A 36 -4.08 0.81 6.57
N GLY A 37 -3.36 0.87 5.46
CA GLY A 37 -3.76 0.30 4.19
C GLY A 37 -2.64 -0.42 3.47
N GLN A 38 -2.98 -1.03 2.34
CA GLN A 38 -2.05 -1.81 1.53
C GLN A 38 -2.26 -1.53 0.05
N GLY A 39 -1.15 -1.39 -0.66
CA GLY A 39 -1.12 -1.23 -2.10
C GLY A 39 -0.16 -2.22 -2.73
N GLY A 40 -0.22 -2.30 -4.06
CA GLY A 40 0.74 -3.07 -4.81
C GLY A 40 0.64 -2.82 -6.30
N GLN A 41 1.75 -3.01 -6.99
CA GLN A 41 1.85 -2.92 -8.43
C GLN A 41 2.58 -4.14 -8.97
N SER A 42 2.14 -4.63 -10.12
CA SER A 42 2.84 -5.69 -10.85
C SER A 42 3.16 -5.26 -12.28
N PHE A 43 4.34 -5.59 -12.75
CA PHE A 43 4.81 -5.22 -14.09
C PHE A 43 5.88 -6.18 -14.58
N THR A 44 6.30 -6.03 -15.84
CA THR A 44 7.38 -6.79 -16.44
C THR A 44 8.51 -5.86 -16.86
N ILE A 45 9.76 -6.28 -16.62
CA ILE A 45 10.96 -5.50 -16.95
C ILE A 45 12.15 -6.45 -17.15
N GLY A 46 12.98 -6.22 -18.17
CA GLY A 46 14.22 -6.98 -18.37
C GLY A 46 14.06 -8.52 -18.38
N GLY A 47 12.93 -9.05 -18.85
CA GLY A 47 12.65 -10.50 -18.82
C GLY A 47 12.24 -11.06 -17.44
N GLN A 48 11.87 -10.18 -16.51
CA GLN A 48 11.37 -10.52 -15.18
C GLN A 48 9.92 -10.05 -15.01
N PHE A 49 9.16 -10.78 -14.20
CA PHE A 49 7.91 -10.33 -13.61
C PHE A 49 8.21 -9.78 -12.23
N VAL A 50 7.73 -8.58 -11.93
CA VAL A 50 8.01 -7.87 -10.67
C VAL A 50 6.70 -7.55 -9.99
N ILE A 51 6.66 -7.77 -8.67
CA ILE A 51 5.61 -7.27 -7.78
C ILE A 51 6.28 -6.35 -6.77
N VAL A 52 5.69 -5.17 -6.60
CA VAL A 52 6.01 -4.24 -5.54
C VAL A 52 4.78 -4.15 -4.65
N ASP A 53 4.90 -4.57 -3.40
CA ASP A 53 3.85 -4.44 -2.38
C ASP A 53 4.25 -3.31 -1.42
N ASN A 54 3.28 -2.54 -0.93
CA ASN A 54 3.51 -1.56 0.11
C ASN A 54 2.43 -1.60 1.19
N GLY A 55 2.82 -1.27 2.41
CA GLY A 55 1.91 -0.86 3.46
C GLY A 55 2.02 0.63 3.68
N TYR A 56 0.93 1.24 4.12
CA TYR A 56 0.92 2.64 4.49
C TYR A 56 0.03 2.86 5.71
N ASP A 57 0.26 3.97 6.39
CA ASP A 57 -0.58 4.48 7.47
C ASP A 57 -0.78 5.98 7.22
N SER A 58 -2.03 6.37 6.96
CA SER A 58 -2.34 7.70 6.40
C SER A 58 -1.49 7.97 5.15
N ASP A 59 -0.68 9.03 5.12
CA ASP A 59 0.12 9.43 3.96
C ASP A 59 1.53 8.80 3.91
N ARG A 60 1.87 7.91 4.86
CA ARG A 60 3.24 7.41 5.04
C ARG A 60 3.34 5.93 4.73
N VAL A 61 4.32 5.59 3.89
CA VAL A 61 4.67 4.20 3.64
C VAL A 61 5.31 3.60 4.90
N THR A 62 4.78 2.47 5.34
CA THR A 62 5.28 1.70 6.49
C THR A 62 6.19 0.56 6.05
N TYR A 63 6.07 0.10 4.81
CA TYR A 63 7.01 -0.82 4.19
C TYR A 63 6.88 -0.84 2.68
N VAL A 64 7.95 -1.28 2.01
CA VAL A 64 7.90 -1.68 0.60
C VAL A 64 8.59 -3.02 0.46
N VAL A 65 7.96 -3.96 -0.23
CA VAL A 65 8.55 -5.26 -0.57
C VAL A 65 8.57 -5.41 -2.08
N VAL A 66 9.77 -5.55 -2.66
CA VAL A 66 9.94 -5.77 -4.09
C VAL A 66 10.38 -7.20 -4.32
N ARG A 67 9.64 -7.93 -5.15
CA ARG A 67 9.92 -9.32 -5.51
C ARG A 67 9.96 -9.46 -7.02
N ASN A 68 10.92 -10.24 -7.51
CA ASN A 68 11.03 -10.60 -8.92
C ASN A 68 10.98 -12.11 -9.15
N TRP A 69 10.56 -12.47 -10.35
CA TRP A 69 10.60 -13.83 -10.89
C TRP A 69 11.01 -13.77 -12.36
N PRO A 70 11.53 -14.86 -12.94
CA PRO A 70 11.61 -14.98 -14.39
C PRO A 70 10.23 -14.72 -15.03
N ILE A 71 10.17 -14.06 -16.18
CA ILE A 71 8.90 -13.79 -16.87
C ILE A 71 8.16 -15.07 -17.27
N SER A 72 8.88 -16.19 -17.39
CA SER A 72 8.33 -17.52 -17.64
C SER A 72 7.71 -18.19 -16.40
N SER A 73 7.75 -17.55 -15.23
CA SER A 73 7.14 -18.09 -14.00
C SER A 73 5.62 -18.16 -14.12
N SER A 74 5.05 -19.25 -13.62
CA SER A 74 3.60 -19.40 -13.60
C SER A 74 2.97 -18.55 -12.48
N PRO A 75 1.66 -18.27 -12.55
CA PRO A 75 0.92 -17.72 -11.41
C PRO A 75 1.07 -18.58 -10.14
N ASP A 76 1.07 -19.90 -10.26
CA ASP A 76 1.18 -20.82 -9.11
C ASP A 76 2.55 -20.73 -8.43
N ASP A 77 3.63 -20.57 -9.20
CA ASP A 77 4.98 -20.38 -8.64
C ASP A 77 5.05 -19.11 -7.80
N ARG A 78 4.39 -18.04 -8.26
CA ARG A 78 4.34 -16.74 -7.58
C ARG A 78 3.44 -16.76 -6.35
N LEU A 79 2.32 -17.50 -6.40
CA LEU A 79 1.43 -17.69 -5.26
C LEU A 79 2.09 -18.50 -4.13
N LYS A 80 2.96 -19.43 -4.47
CA LYS A 80 3.72 -20.25 -3.50
C LYS A 80 4.97 -19.55 -2.99
N ASP A 81 5.27 -18.35 -3.48
CA ASP A 81 6.42 -17.59 -3.05
C ASP A 81 6.33 -17.26 -1.56
N GLN A 82 7.38 -17.62 -0.82
CA GLN A 82 7.46 -17.48 0.63
C GLN A 82 8.40 -16.33 1.06
N ARG A 83 8.92 -15.53 0.13
CA ARG A 83 9.77 -14.36 0.45
C ARG A 83 8.98 -13.27 1.17
N PHE A 84 7.71 -13.16 0.85
CA PHE A 84 6.76 -12.27 1.52
C PHE A 84 5.46 -13.01 1.79
N VAL A 85 5.07 -13.05 3.06
CA VAL A 85 3.88 -13.75 3.52
C VAL A 85 2.94 -12.75 4.14
N TYR A 86 1.74 -12.69 3.56
CA TYR A 86 0.63 -11.90 4.06
C TYR A 86 -0.52 -12.84 4.40
N LEU A 87 -0.80 -13.03 5.70
CA LEU A 87 -1.83 -13.93 6.21
C LEU A 87 -2.93 -13.13 6.91
N GLY A 88 -3.60 -12.25 6.18
CA GLY A 88 -4.83 -11.58 6.63
C GLY A 88 -4.66 -10.78 7.93
N VAL A 89 -5.16 -11.33 9.05
CA VAL A 89 -5.13 -10.69 10.38
C VAL A 89 -3.75 -10.61 11.02
N ASP A 90 -2.79 -11.41 10.55
CA ASP A 90 -1.41 -11.33 10.99
C ASP A 90 -0.65 -10.24 10.22
N LYS A 91 0.28 -9.57 10.92
CA LYS A 91 1.15 -8.57 10.30
C LYS A 91 2.01 -9.19 9.19
N PRO A 92 2.29 -8.43 8.12
CA PRO A 92 3.12 -8.89 7.00
C PRO A 92 4.49 -9.37 7.48
N LYS A 93 4.99 -10.44 6.85
CA LYS A 93 6.27 -11.06 7.19
C LYS A 93 7.17 -11.19 5.97
N VAL A 94 8.45 -10.91 6.15
CA VAL A 94 9.49 -11.03 5.11
C VAL A 94 10.49 -12.10 5.51
N LYS A 95 10.89 -12.95 4.57
CA LYS A 95 11.90 -14.00 4.79
C LYS A 95 13.30 -13.41 4.83
N LEU A 96 14.07 -13.70 5.87
CA LEU A 96 15.44 -13.18 6.03
C LEU A 96 16.53 -14.09 5.41
N PRO A 97 17.71 -13.54 5.05
CA PRO A 97 18.89 -14.31 4.67
C PRO A 97 19.37 -15.11 5.89
N GLY A 98 19.30 -16.44 5.80
CA GLY A 98 19.57 -17.34 6.94
C GLY A 98 18.37 -18.16 7.40
N GLY A 99 17.19 -17.89 6.84
CA GLY A 99 15.95 -18.57 7.18
C GLY A 99 15.21 -17.89 8.33
N GLY A 100 13.92 -18.23 8.47
CA GLY A 100 13.00 -17.52 9.36
C GLY A 100 12.34 -16.32 8.70
N TYR A 101 11.51 -15.63 9.48
CA TYR A 101 10.70 -14.50 9.06
C TYR A 101 10.85 -13.37 10.05
N ASP A 102 10.93 -12.15 9.53
CA ASP A 102 10.78 -10.93 10.32
C ASP A 102 9.40 -10.34 10.09
N THR A 103 8.81 -9.76 11.13
CA THR A 103 7.56 -9.03 11.01
C THR A 103 7.89 -7.63 10.54
N VAL A 104 7.19 -7.17 9.51
CA VAL A 104 7.37 -5.84 8.95
C VAL A 104 6.70 -4.82 9.89
N GLU A 105 7.45 -4.35 10.89
CA GLU A 105 7.01 -3.43 11.93
C GLU A 105 8.08 -2.38 12.29
N GLY A 106 7.61 -1.24 12.81
CA GLY A 106 8.48 -0.22 13.38
C GLY A 106 9.04 0.72 12.31
N THR A 107 10.37 0.74 12.14
CA THR A 107 11.04 1.62 11.19
C THR A 107 10.66 1.22 9.76
N PRO A 108 10.10 2.14 8.95
CA PRO A 108 9.75 1.81 7.57
C PRO A 108 10.98 1.37 6.78
N CYS A 109 10.88 0.21 6.14
CA CYS A 109 11.98 -0.40 5.39
C CYS A 109 11.55 -0.80 3.99
N LEU A 110 12.50 -0.71 3.06
CA LEU A 110 12.45 -1.42 1.78
C LEU A 110 13.04 -2.82 1.99
N TYR A 111 12.36 -3.83 1.46
CA TYR A 111 12.83 -5.20 1.34
C TYR A 111 12.89 -5.55 -0.15
N PHE A 112 14.08 -5.46 -0.74
CA PHE A 112 14.29 -5.68 -2.16
C PHE A 112 14.91 -7.05 -2.42
N PHE A 113 14.14 -7.95 -3.04
CA PHE A 113 14.62 -9.28 -3.41
C PHE A 113 15.13 -9.30 -4.85
N ASP A 114 16.36 -9.75 -5.07
CA ASP A 114 16.84 -10.19 -6.39
C ASP A 114 17.04 -11.69 -6.38
N GLY A 115 16.03 -12.43 -6.85
CA GLY A 115 15.94 -13.86 -6.58
C GLY A 115 15.84 -14.12 -5.08
N ASP A 116 16.81 -14.84 -4.52
CA ASP A 116 16.89 -15.15 -3.09
C ASP A 116 17.70 -14.11 -2.28
N ASP A 117 18.41 -13.21 -2.95
CA ASP A 117 19.22 -12.18 -2.29
C ASP A 117 18.33 -11.04 -1.81
N LEU A 118 18.39 -10.72 -0.52
CA LEU A 118 17.62 -9.64 0.08
C LEU A 118 18.52 -8.44 0.40
N THR A 119 18.16 -7.28 -0.15
CA THR A 119 18.69 -5.97 0.25
C THR A 119 17.65 -5.25 1.12
N VAL A 120 18.06 -4.77 2.29
CA VAL A 120 17.19 -4.04 3.23
C VAL A 120 17.81 -2.70 3.57
N PHE A 121 17.00 -1.63 3.57
CA PHE A 121 17.39 -0.33 4.13
C PHE A 121 16.15 0.45 4.57
N PRO A 122 16.30 1.34 5.58
CA PRO A 122 15.21 2.17 6.04
C PRO A 122 14.85 3.24 5.00
N ILE A 123 13.56 3.55 4.89
CA ILE A 123 13.03 4.50 3.90
C ILE A 123 12.16 5.57 4.57
N SER A 124 12.07 6.74 3.93
CA SER A 124 11.05 7.74 4.22
C SER A 124 10.38 8.14 2.91
N MET A 125 9.15 7.67 2.73
CA MET A 125 8.41 7.78 1.48
C MET A 125 6.93 8.04 1.78
N ARG A 126 6.30 8.91 0.99
CA ARG A 126 4.85 9.11 1.05
C ARG A 126 4.12 8.11 0.17
N GLU A 127 2.85 7.86 0.48
CA GLU A 127 2.01 7.03 -0.37
C GLU A 127 1.88 7.62 -1.79
N ASP A 128 1.72 8.94 -1.90
CA ASP A 128 1.71 9.64 -3.19
C ASP A 128 2.97 9.36 -4.01
N ASP A 129 4.15 9.35 -3.39
CA ASP A 129 5.41 9.05 -4.08
C ASP A 129 5.38 7.63 -4.67
N PHE A 130 4.70 6.70 -3.98
CA PHE A 130 4.55 5.32 -4.41
C PHE A 130 3.53 5.20 -5.54
N MET A 131 2.44 5.96 -5.48
CA MET A 131 1.47 6.04 -6.58
C MET A 131 2.07 6.61 -7.87
N HIS A 132 3.06 7.50 -7.76
CA HIS A 132 3.79 8.05 -8.89
C HIS A 132 4.96 7.18 -9.37
N PHE A 133 5.21 6.02 -8.75
CA PHE A 133 6.15 5.04 -9.27
C PHE A 133 5.68 4.54 -10.65
N GLN A 134 6.44 4.86 -11.69
CA GLN A 134 6.13 4.52 -13.09
C GLN A 134 7.13 3.51 -13.66
N PRO A 135 6.93 2.20 -13.41
CA PRO A 135 7.86 1.17 -13.88
C PRO A 135 7.97 1.09 -15.42
N ARG A 136 7.00 1.65 -16.16
CA ARG A 136 7.03 1.68 -17.64
C ARG A 136 8.21 2.44 -18.23
N GLN A 137 8.83 3.34 -17.46
CA GLN A 137 9.99 4.11 -17.90
C GLN A 137 11.31 3.38 -17.69
N MET A 138 11.29 2.24 -16.98
CA MET A 138 12.49 1.52 -16.58
C MET A 138 12.84 0.41 -17.56
N THR A 139 14.13 0.17 -17.79
CA THR A 139 14.61 -0.86 -18.73
C THR A 139 15.18 -2.11 -18.07
N SER A 140 15.64 -1.98 -16.83
CA SER A 140 16.26 -3.06 -16.05
C SER A 140 15.76 -3.11 -14.61
N TYR A 141 15.81 -4.29 -13.99
CA TYR A 141 15.39 -4.47 -12.60
C TYR A 141 16.22 -3.66 -11.60
N ALA A 142 17.49 -3.42 -11.90
CA ALA A 142 18.37 -2.59 -11.10
C ALA A 142 17.88 -1.13 -10.97
N GLU A 143 17.15 -0.61 -11.97
CA GLU A 143 16.56 0.74 -11.91
C GLU A 143 15.45 0.84 -10.87
N VAL A 144 14.76 -0.28 -10.55
CA VAL A 144 13.75 -0.31 -9.48
C VAL A 144 14.42 -0.06 -8.13
N LEU A 145 15.54 -0.73 -7.85
CA LEU A 145 16.31 -0.49 -6.63
C LEU A 145 16.85 0.94 -6.57
N ALA A 146 17.38 1.44 -7.69
CA ALA A 146 17.89 2.82 -7.78
C ALA A 146 16.80 3.86 -7.50
N PHE A 147 15.57 3.63 -7.97
CA PHE A 147 14.42 4.48 -7.65
C PHE A 147 14.15 4.52 -6.15
N PHE A 148 14.12 3.38 -5.46
CA PHE A 148 13.83 3.37 -4.02
C PHE A 148 14.98 3.92 -3.17
N ARG A 149 16.23 3.83 -3.64
CA ARG A 149 17.40 4.41 -2.94
C ARG A 149 17.30 5.92 -2.75
N GLN A 150 16.52 6.65 -3.55
CA GLN A 150 16.33 8.09 -3.34
C GLN A 150 15.56 8.42 -2.05
N TYR A 151 14.82 7.44 -1.50
CA TYR A 151 14.07 7.56 -0.24
C TYR A 151 14.82 6.95 0.95
N GLU A 152 16.04 6.45 0.74
CA GLU A 152 16.85 5.88 1.81
C GLU A 152 17.18 6.95 2.86
N VAL A 153 16.94 6.60 4.13
CA VAL A 153 17.37 7.44 5.25
C VAL A 153 18.58 6.80 5.92
N SER A 154 19.48 7.62 6.47
CA SER A 154 20.52 7.08 7.33
C SER A 154 19.88 6.40 8.53
N ALA A 155 20.32 5.17 8.83
CA ALA A 155 19.90 4.51 10.06
C ALA A 155 20.21 5.43 11.27
N PRO A 156 19.30 5.56 12.24
CA PRO A 156 19.51 6.39 13.42
C PRO A 156 20.70 5.93 14.27
#